data_AF-A0A2V8I3A6-F1
#
_entry.id   AF-A0A2V8I3A6-F1
#
_cell.length_a   1.000
_cell.length_b   1.000
_cell.length_c   1.000
_cell.angle_alpha   90.00
_cell.angle_beta   90.00
_cell.angle_gamma   90.00
#
_symmetry.space_group_name_H-M   'P 1'
#
loop_
_entity.id
_entity.type
_entity.pdbx_description
1 polymer ?
#
loop_
_entity_poly.entity_id
_entity_poly.type
_entity_poly.pdbx_seq_one_letter_code
_entity_poly.pdbx_strand_id
1 'polypeptide(L)'
;MIGGLIVTHGRLAIELLNAAEMIVGEIHHIAAVSLGWHDDVGTATGMIEKTLERVKSPDGVLILTDMFGGTPTNIASTFLDEG
;
A
#
# COMPACT_ATOMS: atom_id res chain seq x y z
N MET A 1 16.44 0.23 -5.64
CA MET A 1 15.43 -0.79 -5.28
C MET A 1 14.07 -0.12 -5.28
N ILE A 2 13.07 -0.68 -5.95
CA ILE A 2 11.71 -0.12 -6.01
C ILE A 2 11.06 -0.20 -4.61
N GLY A 3 10.35 0.85 -4.18
CA GLY A 3 9.56 0.83 -2.95
C GLY A 3 8.25 0.05 -3.13
N GLY A 4 7.72 -0.57 -2.08
CA GLY A 4 6.46 -1.30 -2.14
C GLY A 4 5.42 -0.77 -1.17
N LEU A 5 4.17 -0.68 -1.62
CA LEU A 5 3.03 -0.40 -0.76
C LEU A 5 1.89 -1.37 -1.03
N ILE A 6 1.48 -2.14 -0.02
CA ILE A 6 0.32 -3.03 -0.10
C ILE A 6 -0.87 -2.33 0.55
N VAL A 7 -1.96 -2.11 -0.18
CA VAL A 7 -3.18 -1.45 0.32
C VAL A 7 -4.37 -2.38 0.12
N THR A 8 -5.02 -2.80 1.20
CA THR A 8 -6.18 -3.70 1.13
C THR A 8 -7.23 -3.32 2.16
N HIS A 9 -8.45 -3.85 2.01
CA HIS A 9 -9.41 -3.87 3.12
C HIS A 9 -8.97 -4.84 4.21
N GLY A 10 -9.37 -4.53 5.45
CA GLY A 10 -9.07 -5.37 6.61
C GLY A 10 -7.58 -5.68 6.73
N ARG A 11 -7.22 -6.77 7.40
CA ARG A 11 -5.83 -7.06 7.75
C ARG A 11 -4.99 -7.70 6.64
N LEU A 12 -5.55 -7.88 5.44
CA LEU A 12 -4.90 -8.67 4.38
C LEU A 12 -3.50 -8.15 4.02
N ALA A 13 -3.32 -6.83 3.83
CA ALA A 13 -2.03 -6.23 3.50
C ALA A 13 -0.93 -6.56 4.52
N ILE A 14 -1.28 -6.51 5.80
CA ILE A 14 -0.37 -6.77 6.91
C ILE A 14 0.02 -8.25 6.91
N GLU A 15 -0.95 -9.15 6.76
CA GLU A 15 -0.68 -10.59 6.77
C GLU A 15 0.08 -11.04 5.52
N LEU A 16 -0.12 -10.40 4.36
CA LEU A 16 0.70 -10.63 3.17
C LEU A 16 2.15 -10.21 3.38
N LEU A 17 2.40 -9.05 3.98
CA LEU A 17 3.76 -8.60 4.31
C LEU A 17 4.43 -9.53 5.34
N ASN A 18 3.73 -9.88 6.42
CA ASN A 18 4.22 -10.81 7.43
C ASN A 18 4.59 -12.17 6.81
N ALA A 19 3.74 -12.69 5.92
CA ALA A 19 4.00 -13.96 5.24
C ALA A 19 5.23 -13.86 4.33
N ALA A 20 5.39 -12.76 3.60
CA ALA A 20 6.58 -12.52 2.80
C ALA A 20 7.83 -12.46 3.68
N GLU A 21 7.81 -11.68 4.76
CA GLU A 21 8.95 -11.55 5.68
C GLU A 21 9.34 -12.88 6.33
N MET A 22 8.37 -13.74 6.63
CA MET A 22 8.64 -15.09 7.14
C MET A 22 9.45 -15.92 6.13
N ILE A 23 9.14 -15.79 4.84
CA ILE A 23 9.77 -16.59 3.77
C ILE A 23 11.14 -16.04 3.38
N VAL A 24 11.27 -14.71 3.23
CA VAL A 24 12.47 -14.08 2.66
C VAL A 24 13.34 -13.35 3.68
N GLY A 25 12.88 -13.18 4.92
CA GLY A 25 13.50 -12.34 5.93
C GLY A 25 12.97 -10.91 5.93
N GLU A 26 13.59 -10.03 6.70
CA GLU A 26 13.11 -8.65 6.93
C GLU A 26 13.02 -7.82 5.63
N ILE A 27 11.91 -7.10 5.44
CA ILE A 27 11.66 -6.28 4.24
C ILE A 27 11.44 -4.82 4.63
N HIS A 28 12.51 -4.02 4.60
CA HIS A 28 12.43 -2.61 5.01
C HIS A 28 11.81 -1.64 3.99
N HIS A 29 11.75 -2.04 2.72
CA HIS A 29 11.35 -1.16 1.61
C HIS A 29 9.89 -1.37 1.17
N ILE A 30 9.14 -2.23 1.88
CA ILE A 30 7.73 -2.49 1.63
C ILE A 30 6.94 -2.18 2.89
N ALA A 31 5.80 -1.51 2.73
CA ALA A 31 4.87 -1.23 3.83
C ALA A 31 3.46 -1.73 3.49
N ALA A 32 2.65 -1.91 4.52
CA ALA A 32 1.26 -2.34 4.42
C ALA A 32 0.33 -1.29 5.02
N VAL A 33 -0.79 -1.03 4.34
CA VAL A 33 -1.90 -0.18 4.79
C VAL A 33 -3.17 -1.01 4.78
N SER A 34 -3.85 -1.00 5.92
CA SER A 34 -5.15 -1.65 6.13
C SER A 34 -6.22 -0.57 6.11
N LEU A 35 -7.17 -0.66 5.18
CA LEU A 35 -8.35 0.20 5.17
C LEU A 35 -9.47 -0.45 5.96
N GLY A 36 -10.06 0.31 6.88
CA GLY A 36 -11.25 -0.06 7.61
C GLY A 36 -12.48 -0.06 6.72
N TRP A 37 -13.47 -0.90 7.06
CA TRP A 37 -14.74 -1.01 6.31
C TRP A 37 -15.59 0.26 6.30
N HIS A 38 -15.34 1.17 7.24
CA HIS A 38 -16.09 2.40 7.44
C HIS A 38 -15.19 3.64 7.38
N ASP A 39 -13.93 3.47 6.98
CA ASP A 39 -13.02 4.61 6.83
C ASP A 39 -13.51 5.48 5.68
N ASP A 40 -13.56 6.78 5.90
CA ASP A 40 -13.82 7.72 4.82
C ASP A 40 -12.61 7.81 3.89
N VAL A 41 -12.86 8.25 2.66
CA VAL A 41 -11.83 8.36 1.62
C VAL A 41 -10.69 9.29 2.04
N GLY A 42 -10.96 10.39 2.75
CA GLY A 42 -9.93 11.34 3.16
C GLY A 42 -8.95 10.72 4.16
N THR A 43 -9.49 10.00 5.16
CA THR A 43 -8.68 9.25 6.13
C THR A 43 -7.83 8.18 5.43
N ALA A 44 -8.41 7.41 4.52
CA ALA A 44 -7.70 6.39 3.76
C ALA A 44 -6.58 6.99 2.88
N THR A 45 -6.87 8.07 2.16
CA THR A 45 -5.89 8.79 1.33
C THR A 45 -4.71 9.29 2.17
N GLY A 46 -4.98 9.91 3.32
CA GLY A 46 -3.91 10.41 4.20
C GLY A 46 -3.02 9.29 4.76
N MET A 47 -3.59 8.12 5.07
CA MET A 47 -2.80 6.95 5.48
C MET A 47 -1.90 6.43 4.36
N ILE A 48 -2.41 6.38 3.13
CA ILE A 48 -1.66 5.95 1.95
C ILE A 48 -0.53 6.93 1.66
N GLU A 49 -0.82 8.24 1.59
CA GLU A 49 0.18 9.30 1.33
C GLU A 49 1.33 9.26 2.34
N LYS A 50 1.00 9.21 3.64
CA LYS A 50 2.02 9.14 4.70
C LYS A 50 2.88 7.88 4.59
N THR A 51 2.31 6.77 4.14
CA THR A 51 3.04 5.50 4.01
C THR A 51 3.87 5.47 2.72
N LEU A 52 3.36 6.04 1.62
CA LEU A 52 4.11 6.22 0.37
C LEU A 52 5.40 6.98 0.61
N GLU A 53 5.36 8.08 1.37
CA GLU A 53 6.57 8.86 1.69
C GLU A 53 7.62 8.04 2.49
N ARG A 54 7.20 7.03 3.27
CA ARG A 54 8.13 6.16 4.01
C ARG A 54 8.84 5.14 3.13
N VAL A 55 8.19 4.69 2.06
CA VAL A 55 8.74 3.69 1.12
C VAL A 55 9.24 4.32 -0.18
N LYS A 56 9.23 5.65 -0.26
CA LYS A 56 9.65 6.41 -1.43
C LYS A 56 11.07 6.04 -1.84
N SER A 57 11.25 5.81 -3.13
CA SER A 57 12.53 5.41 -3.72
C SER A 57 12.78 6.15 -5.03
N PRO A 58 14.05 6.43 -5.39
CA PRO A 58 14.40 6.98 -6.70
C PRO A 58 13.92 6.14 -7.89
N ASP A 59 13.75 4.83 -7.68
CA ASP A 59 13.27 3.90 -8.73
C ASP A 59 11.73 3.81 -8.78
N GLY A 60 11.03 4.64 -8.01
CA GLY A 60 9.57 4.64 -7.91
C GLY A 60 9.01 3.70 -6.84
N VAL A 61 7.68 3.66 -6.75
CA VAL A 61 6.94 2.86 -5.79
C VAL A 61 5.90 2.01 -6.52
N LEU A 62 5.86 0.71 -6.23
CA LEU A 62 4.83 -0.20 -6.69
C LEU A 62 3.71 -0.30 -5.64
N ILE A 63 2.48 0.06 -6.04
CA ILE A 63 1.29 -0.08 -5.19
C ILE A 63 0.54 -1.36 -5.56
N LEU A 64 0.34 -2.25 -4.58
CA LEU A 64 -0.35 -3.52 -4.69
C LEU A 64 -1.70 -3.41 -3.98
N THR A 65 -2.78 -3.81 -4.65
CA THR A 65 -4.14 -3.75 -4.09
C THR A 65 -4.83 -5.10 -4.10
N ASP A 66 -5.86 -5.26 -3.27
CA ASP A 66 -6.61 -6.51 -3.13
C ASP A 66 -7.49 -6.81 -4.35
N MET A 67 -8.32 -5.85 -4.75
CA MET A 67 -9.36 -6.03 -5.76
C MET A 67 -9.42 -4.83 -6.69
N PHE A 68 -9.28 -5.10 -7.99
CA PHE A 68 -9.44 -4.08 -9.02
C PHE A 68 -10.82 -3.39 -8.93
N GLY A 69 -10.82 -2.06 -9.01
CA GLY A 69 -12.02 -1.22 -8.91
C GLY A 69 -12.55 -1.02 -7.48
N GLY A 70 -11.91 -1.62 -6.47
CA GLY A 70 -12.22 -1.38 -5.06
C GLY A 70 -11.69 -0.03 -4.57
N THR A 71 -12.11 0.37 -3.35
CA THR A 71 -11.65 1.60 -2.70
C THR A 71 -10.12 1.71 -2.62
N PRO A 72 -9.36 0.65 -2.24
CA PRO A 72 -7.89 0.65 -2.31
C PRO A 72 -7.34 1.03 -3.68
N THR A 73 -7.84 0.41 -4.77
CA THR A 73 -7.38 0.69 -6.14
C THR A 73 -7.75 2.10 -6.58
N ASN A 74 -8.97 2.55 -6.31
CA ASN A 74 -9.43 3.88 -6.72
C ASN A 74 -8.64 4.99 -6.04
N ILE A 75 -8.35 4.85 -4.74
CA ILE A 75 -7.53 5.82 -4.02
C ILE A 75 -6.07 5.71 -4.47
N ALA A 76 -5.51 4.50 -4.59
CA ALA A 76 -4.13 4.31 -5.06
C ALA A 76 -3.90 4.95 -6.44
N SER A 77 -4.88 4.88 -7.34
CA SER A 77 -4.80 5.46 -8.68
C SER A 77 -4.61 6.97 -8.68
N THR A 78 -5.00 7.70 -7.63
CA THR A 78 -4.82 9.16 -7.58
C THR A 78 -3.37 9.56 -7.32
N PHE A 79 -2.50 8.61 -6.96
CA PHE A 79 -1.08 8.82 -6.71
C PHE A 79 -0.19 8.42 -7.90
N LEU A 80 -0.79 7.92 -8.99
CA LEU A 80 -0.06 7.62 -10.21
C LEU A 80 0.22 8.91 -10.98
N ASP A 81 1.46 9.11 -11.40
CA ASP A 81 1.81 10.19 -12.32
C ASP A 81 1.11 9.95 -13.68
N GLU A 82 0.73 11.03 -14.36
CA GLU A 82 0.31 10.95 -15.76
C GLU A 82 1.51 10.44 -16.59
N GLY A 83 1.34 9.26 -17.18
CA GLY A 83 2.39 8.59 -17.98
C GLY A 83 2.73 9.30 -19.28
#